data_AF-A0A177EK26-F1
#
_entry.id   AF-A0A177EK26-F1
#
_cell.length_a   1.000
_cell.length_b   1.000
_cell.length_c   1.000
_cell.angle_alpha   90.00
_cell.angle_beta   90.00
_cell.angle_gamma   90.00
#
_symmetry.space_group_name_H-M   'P 1'
#
loop_
_entity.id
_entity.type
_entity.pdbx_description
1 polymer ?
#
loop_
_entity_poly.entity_id
_entity_poly.type
_entity_poly.pdbx_seq_one_letter_code
_entity_poly.pdbx_strand_id
1 'polypeptide(L)'
;ENYMTYYPQLEYDVCTVPKTELSLAGLYPMVEVLVKMDGIKYFSVVHSCLSLLHVYKSDIEVLYAFSNVSVLINIIKEIQWFNSKKEEYTLPPSQSKKLNSDLSNNQDITCLDYNKIDNSSIFDYVHQNMTKALPSHSKYNHNIIYICWLFRILESNWGFFNAHDVKPLYTHIDPYSLSDEFEDVLGDCLTPENARSVIKFLCSNESKLYGSTDEEECKQKHQAIVSLFRKYTTKKQPIINK
;
A
#
# COMPACT_ATOMS: atom_id res chain seq x y z
N GLU A 1 17.78 10.57 12.44
CA GLU A 1 17.88 10.87 10.99
C GLU A 1 16.98 12.04 10.69
N ASN A 2 17.49 13.07 10.00
CA ASN A 2 16.79 14.34 9.78
C ASN A 2 16.06 14.28 8.42
N TYR A 3 14.73 14.27 8.42
CA TYR A 3 13.94 13.97 7.21
C TYR A 3 14.02 15.09 6.14
N MET A 4 14.50 16.28 6.52
CA MET A 4 14.82 17.41 5.63
C MET A 4 15.70 16.99 4.44
N THR A 5 16.51 15.95 4.62
CA THR A 5 17.36 15.36 3.57
C THR A 5 16.56 14.72 2.44
N TYR A 6 15.34 14.25 2.70
CA TYR A 6 14.50 13.53 1.72
C TYR A 6 13.35 14.38 1.17
N TYR A 7 12.93 15.42 1.90
CA TYR A 7 11.80 16.28 1.52
C TYR A 7 12.02 17.76 1.87
N PRO A 8 12.93 18.46 1.18
CA PRO A 8 13.15 19.90 1.38
C PRO A 8 11.97 20.78 0.94
N GLN A 9 10.90 20.17 0.41
CA GLN A 9 9.71 20.85 -0.16
C GLN A 9 8.46 20.69 0.71
N LEU A 10 8.51 19.82 1.72
CA LEU A 10 7.49 19.78 2.75
C LEU A 10 7.87 20.86 3.78
N GLU A 11 7.11 21.96 3.85
CA GLU A 11 7.13 22.88 5.00
C GLU A 11 6.59 22.21 6.29
N TYR A 12 6.51 20.88 6.31
CA TYR A 12 5.91 20.07 7.37
C TYR A 12 6.93 19.08 7.89
N ASP A 13 7.69 19.52 8.90
CA ASP A 13 8.64 18.66 9.60
C ASP A 13 7.91 17.65 10.50
N VAL A 14 7.50 16.53 9.90
CA VAL A 14 6.78 15.45 10.60
C VAL A 14 7.60 14.90 11.78
N CYS A 15 8.91 15.14 11.86
CA CYS A 15 9.76 14.69 12.96
C CYS A 15 10.04 15.76 14.02
N THR A 16 9.84 17.07 13.75
CA THR A 16 9.94 18.14 14.76
C THR A 16 8.60 18.71 15.20
N VAL A 17 7.52 18.41 14.47
CA VAL A 17 6.16 18.72 14.89
C VAL A 17 5.87 17.89 16.15
N PRO A 18 5.55 18.51 17.30
CA PRO A 18 5.19 17.78 18.51
C PRO A 18 4.11 16.75 18.18
N LYS A 19 4.15 15.56 18.80
CA LYS A 19 3.07 14.55 18.65
C LYS A 19 1.67 15.14 18.81
N THR A 20 1.53 16.19 19.61
CA THR A 20 0.32 16.99 19.78
C THR A 20 -0.13 17.75 18.52
N GLU A 21 0.76 18.34 17.72
CA GLU A 21 0.39 18.99 16.46
C GLU A 21 0.16 17.98 15.32
N LEU A 22 0.94 16.90 15.29
CA LEU A 22 0.73 15.75 14.41
C LEU A 22 -0.65 15.09 14.63
N SER A 23 -1.03 14.91 15.89
CA SER A 23 -2.36 14.40 16.27
C SER A 23 -3.49 15.40 16.04
N LEU A 24 -3.21 16.71 15.96
CA LEU A 24 -4.20 17.73 15.62
C LEU A 24 -4.52 17.78 14.12
N ALA A 25 -3.55 17.48 13.26
CA ALA A 25 -3.76 17.38 11.81
C ALA A 25 -4.33 16.02 11.36
N GLY A 26 -4.12 14.96 12.16
CA GLY A 26 -4.60 13.61 11.89
C GLY A 26 -3.78 12.88 10.82
N LEU A 27 -3.63 11.55 10.95
CA LEU A 27 -2.85 10.77 10.00
C LEU A 27 -3.48 10.77 8.61
N TYR A 28 -4.81 10.68 8.56
CA TYR A 28 -5.56 10.59 7.31
C TYR A 28 -5.36 11.83 6.41
N PRO A 29 -5.55 13.08 6.89
CA PRO A 29 -5.26 14.27 6.08
C PRO A 29 -3.84 14.35 5.55
N MET A 30 -2.83 13.90 6.32
CA MET A 30 -1.44 13.91 5.85
C MET A 30 -1.22 12.96 4.68
N VAL A 31 -1.73 11.73 4.78
CA VAL A 31 -1.65 10.75 3.68
C VAL A 31 -2.41 11.27 2.47
N GLU A 32 -3.59 11.86 2.67
CA GLU A 32 -4.41 12.43 1.59
C GLU A 32 -3.69 13.56 0.84
N VAL A 33 -3.01 14.47 1.55
CA VAL A 33 -2.20 15.52 0.92
C VAL A 33 -1.07 14.88 0.11
N LEU A 34 -0.29 13.97 0.71
CA LEU A 34 0.86 13.35 0.04
C LEU A 34 0.49 12.65 -1.27
N VAL A 35 -0.62 11.91 -1.31
CA VAL A 35 -1.04 11.17 -2.52
C VAL A 35 -1.66 12.06 -3.59
N LYS A 36 -2.02 13.31 -3.26
CA LYS A 36 -2.59 14.31 -4.18
C LYS A 36 -1.59 15.39 -4.61
N MET A 37 -0.37 15.42 -4.05
CA MET A 37 0.64 16.39 -4.43
C MET A 37 1.15 16.13 -5.86
N ASP A 38 0.97 17.11 -6.73
CA ASP A 38 1.51 17.10 -8.09
C ASP A 38 3.01 17.42 -8.11
N GLY A 39 3.72 16.85 -9.09
CA GLY A 39 5.15 17.14 -9.32
C GLY A 39 6.13 16.35 -8.43
N ILE A 40 5.64 15.51 -7.53
CA ILE A 40 6.46 14.60 -6.71
C ILE A 40 6.58 13.23 -7.39
N LYS A 41 7.77 12.61 -7.30
CA LYS A 41 7.99 11.24 -7.79
C LYS A 41 7.16 10.23 -7.00
N TYR A 42 6.57 9.23 -7.66
CA TYR A 42 5.73 8.23 -6.99
C TYR A 42 6.47 7.49 -5.87
N PHE A 43 7.73 7.08 -6.08
CA PHE A 43 8.55 6.49 -5.03
C PHE A 43 8.67 7.38 -3.77
N SER A 44 8.84 8.69 -3.96
CA SER A 44 8.93 9.64 -2.85
C SER A 44 7.61 9.74 -2.09
N VAL A 45 6.46 9.65 -2.76
CA VAL A 45 5.15 9.56 -2.11
C VAL A 45 5.03 8.26 -1.30
N VAL A 46 5.39 7.12 -1.90
CA VAL A 46 5.37 5.80 -1.24
C VAL A 46 6.25 5.77 0.00
N HIS A 47 7.49 6.27 -0.11
CA HIS A 47 8.43 6.33 1.02
C HIS A 47 7.93 7.24 2.14
N SER A 48 7.29 8.37 1.81
CA SER A 48 6.68 9.27 2.81
C SER A 48 5.57 8.56 3.57
N CYS A 49 4.70 7.84 2.84
CA CYS A 49 3.66 7.04 3.45
C CYS A 49 4.31 6.00 4.38
N LEU A 50 5.29 5.22 3.94
CA LEU A 50 5.94 4.22 4.82
C LEU A 50 6.60 4.85 6.06
N SER A 51 7.11 6.08 5.97
CA SER A 51 7.64 6.80 7.13
C SER A 51 6.55 7.17 8.13
N LEU A 52 5.39 7.68 7.66
CA LEU A 52 4.22 7.90 8.50
C LEU A 52 3.74 6.61 9.14
N LEU A 53 3.72 5.50 8.41
CA LEU A 53 3.34 4.19 8.94
C LEU A 53 4.19 3.82 10.17
N HIS A 54 5.51 3.99 10.12
CA HIS A 54 6.38 3.65 11.23
C HIS A 54 6.18 4.55 12.46
N VAL A 55 5.85 5.83 12.24
CA VAL A 55 5.56 6.79 13.32
C VAL A 55 4.24 6.46 14.02
N TYR A 56 3.20 6.10 13.25
CA TYR A 56 1.83 5.92 13.75
C TYR A 56 1.43 4.45 13.95
N LYS A 57 2.34 3.48 13.83
CA LYS A 57 2.06 2.03 13.82
C LYS A 57 1.16 1.46 14.94
N SER A 58 0.97 2.20 16.04
CA SER A 58 0.08 1.81 17.15
C SER A 58 -1.33 2.40 17.06
N ASP A 59 -1.61 3.20 16.02
CA ASP A 59 -2.88 3.87 15.78
C ASP A 59 -3.73 3.08 14.78
N ILE A 60 -5.02 2.90 15.09
CA ILE A 60 -5.96 2.24 14.19
C ILE A 60 -6.18 3.06 12.90
N GLU A 61 -6.01 4.39 12.96
CA GLU A 61 -6.09 5.28 11.81
C GLU A 61 -5.14 4.86 10.68
N VAL A 62 -4.04 4.18 11.01
CA VAL A 62 -3.12 3.62 10.01
C VAL A 62 -3.84 2.69 9.04
N LEU A 63 -4.73 1.83 9.53
CA LEU A 63 -5.46 0.92 8.65
C LEU A 63 -6.33 1.69 7.66
N TYR A 64 -6.99 2.75 8.10
CA TYR A 64 -7.84 3.60 7.26
C TYR A 64 -7.01 4.41 6.25
N ALA A 65 -5.94 5.05 6.69
CA ALA A 65 -5.11 5.89 5.84
C ALA A 65 -4.35 5.06 4.78
N PHE A 66 -3.76 3.93 5.17
CA PHE A 66 -2.95 3.12 4.26
C PHE A 66 -3.78 2.22 3.37
N SER A 67 -4.97 1.79 3.79
CA SER A 67 -5.90 1.06 2.91
C SER A 67 -6.50 1.91 1.80
N ASN A 68 -6.24 3.23 1.76
CA ASN A 68 -6.73 4.11 0.72
C ASN A 68 -6.18 3.68 -0.66
N VAL A 69 -7.07 3.61 -1.66
CA VAL A 69 -6.73 3.21 -3.04
C VAL A 69 -5.67 4.12 -3.67
N SER A 70 -5.59 5.38 -3.25
CA SER A 70 -4.61 6.35 -3.76
C SER A 70 -3.17 5.98 -3.39
N VAL A 71 -2.95 5.42 -2.19
CA VAL A 71 -1.62 4.91 -1.78
C VAL A 71 -1.20 3.78 -2.70
N LEU A 72 -2.11 2.84 -2.94
CA LEU A 72 -1.90 1.70 -3.82
C LEU A 72 -1.68 2.12 -5.28
N ILE A 73 -2.45 3.08 -5.79
CA ILE A 73 -2.25 3.63 -7.14
C ILE A 73 -0.83 4.20 -7.29
N ASN A 74 -0.30 4.90 -6.29
CA ASN A 74 1.07 5.40 -6.32
C ASN A 74 2.10 4.26 -6.35
N ILE A 75 1.89 3.19 -5.58
CA ILE A 75 2.73 1.98 -5.63
C ILE A 75 2.70 1.36 -7.04
N ILE A 76 1.52 1.16 -7.61
CA ILE A 76 1.37 0.56 -8.95
C ILE A 76 1.96 1.45 -10.04
N LYS A 77 1.77 2.77 -9.95
CA LYS A 77 2.38 3.73 -10.89
C LYS A 77 3.91 3.70 -10.82
N GLU A 78 4.50 3.56 -9.64
CA GLU A 78 5.95 3.41 -9.48
C GLU A 78 6.44 2.12 -10.13
N ILE A 79 5.73 1.00 -9.92
CA ILE A 79 6.02 -0.30 -10.55
C ILE A 79 5.94 -0.20 -12.08
N GLN A 80 4.86 0.36 -12.61
CA GLN A 80 4.65 0.53 -14.05
C GLN A 80 5.70 1.46 -14.67
N TRP A 81 6.02 2.57 -13.99
CA TRP A 81 7.08 3.48 -14.40
C TRP A 81 8.42 2.76 -14.50
N PHE A 82 8.78 1.98 -13.47
CA PHE A 82 10.01 1.20 -13.43
C PHE A 82 10.10 0.20 -14.59
N ASN A 83 9.03 -0.56 -14.87
CA ASN A 83 9.00 -1.50 -16.00
C ASN A 83 9.09 -0.83 -17.38
N SER A 84 8.51 0.36 -17.51
CA SER A 84 8.46 1.10 -18.78
C SER A 84 9.80 1.74 -19.14
N LYS A 85 10.68 1.97 -18.15
CA LYS A 85 12.00 2.56 -18.36
C LYS A 85 13.10 1.53 -18.15
N LYS A 86 13.58 0.97 -19.26
CA LYS A 86 14.93 0.36 -19.35
C LYS A 86 16.07 1.40 -19.38
N GLU A 87 15.75 2.69 -19.25
CA GLU A 87 16.74 3.76 -19.34
C GLU A 87 17.08 4.31 -17.96
N GLU A 88 18.39 4.32 -17.73
CA GLU A 88 19.14 4.78 -16.58
C GLU A 88 18.51 5.93 -15.80
N TYR A 89 18.71 5.87 -14.49
CA TYR A 89 18.53 6.98 -13.57
C TYR A 89 19.58 8.09 -13.81
N THR A 90 19.71 8.61 -15.03
CA THR A 90 20.58 9.75 -15.34
C THR A 90 19.78 11.06 -15.22
N LEU A 91 19.67 11.57 -14.00
CA LEU A 91 19.46 13.01 -13.82
C LEU A 91 20.72 13.74 -14.33
N PRO A 92 20.61 14.83 -15.11
CA PRO A 92 21.76 15.63 -15.50
C PRO A 92 22.49 16.18 -14.27
N PRO A 93 23.83 16.10 -14.18
CA PRO A 93 24.61 16.45 -12.98
C PRO A 93 24.59 17.94 -12.57
N SER A 94 23.84 18.80 -13.28
CA SER A 94 23.93 20.25 -13.15
C SER A 94 22.83 20.90 -12.31
N GLN A 95 21.75 20.18 -11.96
CA GLN A 95 20.73 20.70 -11.04
C GLN A 95 20.74 20.02 -9.66
N SER A 96 21.41 18.87 -9.51
CA SER A 96 21.59 18.18 -8.22
C SER A 96 22.75 18.74 -7.38
N LYS A 97 23.69 19.49 -7.98
CA LYS A 97 24.91 19.94 -7.31
C LYS A 97 24.73 21.12 -6.35
N LYS A 98 23.57 21.79 -6.31
CA LYS A 98 23.35 22.93 -5.41
C LYS A 98 22.52 22.60 -4.16
N LEU A 99 21.98 21.39 -4.03
CA LEU A 99 21.23 20.95 -2.84
C LEU A 99 21.89 19.79 -2.07
N ASN A 100 22.75 19.00 -2.72
CA ASN A 100 23.36 17.80 -2.11
C ASN A 100 24.82 18.00 -1.63
N SER A 101 25.40 19.20 -1.77
CA SER A 101 26.79 19.45 -1.35
C SER A 101 26.96 19.54 0.16
N ASP A 102 25.89 19.81 0.91
CA ASP A 102 25.98 20.13 2.35
C ASP A 102 25.66 18.93 3.25
N LEU A 103 25.28 17.78 2.66
CA LEU A 103 24.81 16.59 3.37
C LEU A 103 25.73 15.36 3.23
N SER A 104 26.84 15.48 2.48
CA SER A 104 27.63 14.30 2.09
C SER A 104 28.49 13.65 3.17
N ASN A 105 28.35 14.02 4.45
CA ASN A 105 29.30 13.57 5.45
C ASN A 105 28.80 12.62 6.52
N ASN A 106 27.52 12.24 6.60
CA ASN A 106 27.12 11.13 7.46
C ASN A 106 25.68 10.68 7.15
N GLN A 107 25.52 9.60 6.40
CA GLN A 107 24.63 8.46 6.70
C GLN A 107 24.42 7.62 5.44
N ASP A 108 24.58 6.31 5.60
CA ASP A 108 24.33 5.26 4.62
C ASP A 108 22.89 5.29 4.10
N ILE A 109 22.61 6.19 3.16
CA ILE A 109 21.48 6.00 2.25
C ILE A 109 21.99 4.98 1.24
N THR A 110 21.71 3.70 1.49
CA THR A 110 21.83 2.67 0.46
C THR A 110 20.94 3.10 -0.70
N CYS A 111 21.57 3.79 -1.66
CA CYS A 111 21.05 4.02 -2.98
C CYS A 111 20.64 2.64 -3.49
N LEU A 112 19.34 2.35 -3.50
CA LEU A 112 18.81 1.10 -4.04
C LEU A 112 19.42 0.96 -5.43
N ASP A 113 20.26 -0.04 -5.61
CA ASP A 113 20.94 -0.28 -6.88
C ASP A 113 19.86 -0.76 -7.88
N TYR A 114 19.26 0.20 -8.58
CA TYR A 114 18.10 0.03 -9.47
C TYR A 114 18.38 -0.90 -10.66
N ASN A 115 19.61 -1.39 -10.82
CA ASN A 115 20.05 -2.18 -11.97
C ASN A 115 19.62 -3.67 -11.95
N LYS A 116 18.88 -4.13 -10.93
CA LYS A 116 18.45 -5.54 -10.80
C LYS A 116 17.08 -5.76 -10.14
N ILE A 117 16.08 -4.94 -10.49
CA ILE A 117 14.77 -5.02 -9.85
C ILE A 117 13.74 -5.60 -10.84
N ASP A 118 13.13 -6.74 -10.50
CA ASP A 118 11.85 -7.18 -11.09
C ASP A 118 10.70 -6.56 -10.25
N ASN A 119 9.48 -6.56 -10.78
CA ASN A 119 8.24 -6.04 -10.15
C ASN A 119 8.10 -6.35 -8.66
N SER A 120 8.61 -7.50 -8.24
CA SER A 120 8.67 -7.94 -6.86
C SER A 120 9.35 -6.91 -5.96
N SER A 121 10.45 -6.26 -6.34
CA SER A 121 11.26 -5.54 -5.34
C SER A 121 10.59 -4.30 -4.73
N ILE A 122 9.78 -3.55 -5.49
CA ILE A 122 9.07 -2.38 -4.96
C ILE A 122 7.99 -2.86 -4.00
N PHE A 123 7.21 -3.88 -4.40
CA PHE A 123 6.17 -4.43 -3.54
C PHE A 123 6.79 -5.12 -2.32
N ASP A 124 7.91 -5.83 -2.47
CA ASP A 124 8.68 -6.46 -1.40
C ASP A 124 9.23 -5.40 -0.43
N TYR A 125 9.71 -4.25 -0.92
CA TYR A 125 10.13 -3.13 -0.10
C TYR A 125 8.97 -2.57 0.74
N VAL A 126 7.80 -2.35 0.11
CA VAL A 126 6.59 -1.90 0.81
C VAL A 126 6.16 -2.97 1.83
N HIS A 127 6.15 -4.25 1.43
CA HIS A 127 5.80 -5.39 2.28
C HIS A 127 6.70 -5.48 3.51
N GLN A 128 8.02 -5.43 3.34
CA GLN A 128 8.97 -5.47 4.46
C GLN A 128 8.76 -4.31 5.44
N ASN A 129 8.47 -3.10 4.94
CA ASN A 129 8.17 -1.97 5.79
C ASN A 129 6.85 -2.15 6.54
N MET A 130 5.80 -2.64 5.86
CA MET A 130 4.52 -2.89 6.50
C MET A 130 4.58 -4.03 7.52
N THR A 131 5.30 -5.11 7.25
CA THR A 131 5.49 -6.21 8.21
C THR A 131 6.25 -5.77 9.46
N LYS A 132 7.24 -4.86 9.31
CA LYS A 132 7.97 -4.28 10.44
C LYS A 132 7.10 -3.36 11.30
N ALA A 133 6.21 -2.59 10.68
CA ALA A 133 5.34 -1.66 11.39
C ALA A 133 4.10 -2.35 11.98
N LEU A 134 3.46 -3.24 11.20
CA LEU A 134 2.20 -3.94 11.49
C LEU A 134 2.41 -5.45 11.36
N PRO A 135 3.03 -6.10 12.36
CA PRO A 135 3.36 -7.51 12.28
C PRO A 135 2.10 -8.40 12.23
N SER A 136 2.22 -9.57 11.60
CA SER A 136 1.10 -10.49 11.34
C SER A 136 0.38 -10.99 12.60
N HIS A 137 1.08 -11.07 13.73
CA HIS A 137 0.54 -11.51 15.03
C HIS A 137 -0.17 -10.39 15.81
N SER A 138 -0.22 -9.16 15.29
CA SER A 138 -0.98 -8.06 15.86
C SER A 138 -2.46 -8.17 15.48
N LYS A 139 -3.36 -7.66 16.34
CA LYS A 139 -4.79 -7.47 16.02
C LYS A 139 -4.96 -6.65 14.73
N TYR A 140 -4.14 -5.62 14.59
CA TYR A 140 -4.05 -4.76 13.41
C TYR A 140 -2.77 -5.09 12.67
N ASN A 141 -2.89 -5.84 11.57
CA ASN A 141 -1.76 -6.32 10.79
C ASN A 141 -1.83 -5.83 9.33
N HIS A 142 -0.71 -5.91 8.62
CA HIS A 142 -0.60 -5.49 7.22
C HIS A 142 -1.55 -6.27 6.28
N ASN A 143 -1.96 -7.46 6.67
CA ASN A 143 -2.89 -8.30 5.93
C ASN A 143 -4.27 -7.63 5.76
N ILE A 144 -4.74 -6.88 6.76
CA ILE A 144 -5.97 -6.08 6.68
C ILE A 144 -5.86 -5.04 5.56
N ILE A 145 -4.73 -4.34 5.46
CA ILE A 145 -4.47 -3.35 4.41
C ILE A 145 -4.51 -4.02 3.03
N TYR A 146 -3.89 -5.20 2.90
CA TYR A 146 -3.89 -5.94 1.64
C TYR A 146 -5.28 -6.40 1.19
N ILE A 147 -6.10 -6.91 2.10
CA ILE A 147 -7.48 -7.28 1.81
C ILE A 147 -8.30 -6.06 1.40
N CYS A 148 -8.11 -4.93 2.07
CA CYS A 148 -8.78 -3.68 1.70
C CYS A 148 -8.32 -3.16 0.33
N TRP A 149 -7.03 -3.23 0.02
CA TRP A 149 -6.50 -2.89 -1.30
C TRP A 149 -7.04 -3.80 -2.40
N LEU A 150 -7.10 -5.11 -2.15
CA LEU A 150 -7.69 -6.07 -3.07
C LEU A 150 -9.16 -5.73 -3.35
N PHE A 151 -9.92 -5.40 -2.31
CA PHE A 151 -11.31 -4.97 -2.43
C PHE A 151 -11.42 -3.66 -3.23
N ARG A 152 -10.65 -2.63 -2.90
CA ARG A 152 -10.74 -1.30 -3.52
C ARG A 152 -10.27 -1.29 -4.97
N ILE A 153 -9.23 -2.03 -5.35
CA ILE A 153 -8.83 -2.20 -6.77
C ILE A 153 -10.02 -2.68 -7.59
N LEU A 154 -10.69 -3.70 -7.05
CA LEU A 154 -11.80 -4.39 -7.67
C LEU A 154 -13.14 -3.70 -7.41
N GLU A 155 -13.15 -2.51 -6.82
CA GLU A 155 -14.35 -1.67 -6.68
C GLU A 155 -14.18 -0.43 -7.57
N SER A 156 -13.02 0.22 -7.49
CA SER A 156 -12.83 1.57 -8.02
C SER A 156 -12.64 1.65 -9.54
N ASN A 157 -12.24 0.58 -10.26
CA ASN A 157 -12.16 0.59 -11.73
C ASN A 157 -11.88 -0.81 -12.33
N TRP A 158 -12.95 -1.56 -12.61
CA TRP A 158 -12.95 -2.93 -13.15
C TRP A 158 -12.19 -3.13 -14.47
N GLY A 159 -11.86 -2.07 -15.20
CA GLY A 159 -11.19 -2.13 -16.50
C GLY A 159 -9.70 -1.79 -16.50
N PHE A 160 -9.15 -1.24 -15.41
CA PHE A 160 -7.78 -0.71 -15.41
C PHE A 160 -6.76 -1.73 -14.89
N PHE A 161 -7.13 -2.52 -13.88
CA PHE A 161 -6.22 -3.49 -13.25
C PHE A 161 -6.51 -4.90 -13.73
N ASN A 162 -5.47 -5.59 -14.20
CA ASN A 162 -5.56 -6.99 -14.60
C ASN A 162 -4.97 -7.91 -13.52
N ALA A 163 -5.05 -9.23 -13.74
CA ALA A 163 -4.53 -10.20 -12.78
C ALA A 163 -3.02 -10.07 -12.51
N HIS A 164 -2.22 -9.61 -13.48
CA HIS A 164 -0.78 -9.35 -13.27
C HIS A 164 -0.54 -8.18 -12.33
N ASP A 165 -1.35 -7.12 -12.38
CA ASP A 165 -1.22 -5.97 -11.47
C ASP A 165 -1.59 -6.35 -10.02
N VAL A 166 -2.55 -7.27 -9.85
CA VAL A 166 -3.03 -7.76 -8.54
C VAL A 166 -2.13 -8.85 -7.96
N LYS A 167 -1.42 -9.62 -8.80
CA LYS A 167 -0.64 -10.78 -8.38
C LYS A 167 0.39 -10.48 -7.28
N PRO A 168 1.21 -9.39 -7.34
CA PRO A 168 2.17 -9.09 -6.28
C PRO A 168 1.49 -8.90 -4.92
N LEU A 169 0.39 -8.15 -4.89
CA LEU A 169 -0.44 -7.97 -3.70
C LEU A 169 -0.97 -9.30 -3.16
N TYR A 170 -1.60 -10.08 -4.03
CA TYR A 170 -2.22 -11.35 -3.67
C TYR A 170 -1.21 -12.37 -3.13
N THR A 171 0.00 -12.37 -3.69
CA THR A 171 1.08 -13.27 -3.28
C THR A 171 1.53 -13.02 -1.83
N HIS A 172 1.46 -11.76 -1.37
CA HIS A 172 1.89 -11.36 -0.03
C HIS A 172 0.82 -11.49 1.06
N ILE A 173 -0.43 -11.78 0.72
CA ILE A 173 -1.48 -12.04 1.72
C ILE A 173 -1.15 -13.34 2.45
N ASP A 174 -1.07 -13.33 3.77
CA ASP A 174 -0.91 -14.55 4.56
C ASP A 174 -2.30 -15.16 4.87
N PRO A 175 -2.64 -16.36 4.37
CA PRO A 175 -3.97 -16.92 4.60
C PRO A 175 -4.26 -17.28 6.07
N TYR A 176 -3.23 -17.39 6.91
CA TYR A 176 -3.36 -17.79 8.32
C TYR A 176 -3.57 -16.61 9.27
N SER A 177 -3.35 -15.37 8.81
CA SER A 177 -3.55 -14.14 9.58
C SER A 177 -4.63 -13.23 9.00
N LEU A 178 -5.60 -13.82 8.28
CA LEU A 178 -6.81 -13.11 7.84
C LEU A 178 -7.67 -12.75 9.06
N SER A 179 -8.15 -11.50 9.09
CA SER A 179 -8.96 -10.95 10.17
C SER A 179 -10.24 -10.35 9.61
N ASP A 180 -11.35 -10.42 10.34
CA ASP A 180 -12.61 -9.77 9.98
C ASP A 180 -12.58 -8.25 10.25
N GLU A 181 -11.56 -7.72 10.92
CA GLU A 181 -11.38 -6.27 11.21
C GLU A 181 -11.24 -5.40 9.95
N PHE A 182 -11.01 -5.99 8.78
CA PHE A 182 -11.09 -5.26 7.51
C PHE A 182 -12.50 -4.72 7.23
N GLU A 183 -13.54 -5.31 7.84
CA GLU A 183 -14.91 -4.80 7.78
C GLU A 183 -14.97 -3.36 8.28
N ASP A 184 -14.39 -3.07 9.44
CA ASP A 184 -14.42 -1.73 10.04
C ASP A 184 -13.71 -0.70 9.15
N VAL A 185 -12.65 -1.13 8.46
CA VAL A 185 -11.86 -0.28 7.54
C VAL A 185 -12.61 0.00 6.24
N LEU A 186 -13.34 -0.97 5.70
CA LEU A 186 -14.12 -0.79 4.48
C LEU A 186 -15.48 -0.11 4.74
N GLY A 187 -16.06 -0.32 5.92
CA GLY A 187 -17.35 0.23 6.33
C GLY A 187 -18.44 0.02 5.28
N ASP A 188 -19.15 1.10 4.95
CA ASP A 188 -20.27 1.08 4.01
C ASP A 188 -19.87 0.71 2.57
N CYS A 189 -18.59 0.75 2.22
CA CYS A 189 -18.12 0.32 0.90
C CYS A 189 -18.28 -1.20 0.70
N LEU A 190 -18.31 -1.99 1.78
CA LEU A 190 -18.41 -3.46 1.75
C LEU A 190 -19.85 -3.92 1.47
N THR A 191 -20.34 -3.63 0.27
CA THR A 191 -21.68 -4.04 -0.17
C THR A 191 -21.69 -5.50 -0.65
N PRO A 192 -22.86 -6.20 -0.58
CA PRO A 192 -22.99 -7.53 -1.14
C PRO A 192 -22.68 -7.61 -2.64
N GLU A 193 -22.95 -6.53 -3.38
CA GLU A 193 -22.62 -6.43 -4.81
C GLU A 193 -21.12 -6.42 -5.02
N ASN A 194 -20.39 -5.52 -4.35
CA ASN A 194 -18.94 -5.41 -4.42
C ASN A 194 -18.25 -6.70 -3.97
N ALA A 195 -18.73 -7.33 -2.89
CA ALA A 195 -18.19 -8.61 -2.41
C ALA A 195 -18.35 -9.74 -3.44
N ARG A 196 -19.52 -9.88 -4.08
CA ARG A 196 -19.72 -10.86 -5.17
C ARG A 196 -18.83 -10.58 -6.36
N SER A 197 -18.67 -9.31 -6.67
CA SER A 197 -17.80 -8.77 -7.71
C SER A 197 -16.34 -9.18 -7.46
N VAL A 198 -15.78 -8.92 -6.28
CA VAL A 198 -14.44 -9.38 -5.89
C VAL A 198 -14.29 -10.90 -6.04
N ILE A 199 -15.26 -11.68 -5.53
CA ILE A 199 -15.24 -13.15 -5.63
C ILE A 199 -15.21 -13.61 -7.10
N LYS A 200 -16.04 -13.00 -7.95
CA LYS A 200 -16.09 -13.33 -9.38
C LYS A 200 -14.74 -13.09 -10.05
N PHE A 201 -14.08 -11.97 -9.75
CA PHE A 201 -12.75 -11.68 -10.26
C PHE A 201 -11.73 -12.72 -9.79
N LEU A 202 -11.72 -13.03 -8.49
CA LEU A 202 -10.80 -14.01 -7.89
C LEU A 202 -10.95 -15.38 -8.56
N CYS A 203 -12.17 -15.92 -8.64
CA CYS A 203 -12.41 -17.23 -9.24
C CYS A 203 -12.08 -17.25 -10.75
N SER A 204 -12.30 -16.14 -11.46
CA SER A 204 -11.99 -16.06 -12.90
C SER A 204 -10.48 -15.97 -13.19
N ASN A 205 -9.67 -15.63 -12.18
CA ASN A 205 -8.23 -15.40 -12.33
C ASN A 205 -7.38 -16.26 -11.38
N GLU A 206 -7.95 -17.29 -10.75
CA GLU A 206 -7.31 -18.11 -9.71
C GLU A 206 -5.88 -18.53 -10.09
N SER A 207 -5.71 -19.23 -11.21
CA SER A 207 -4.40 -19.71 -11.67
C SER A 207 -3.40 -18.60 -12.03
N LYS A 208 -3.88 -17.40 -12.41
CA LYS A 208 -3.02 -16.26 -12.74
C LYS A 208 -2.48 -15.58 -11.48
N LEU A 209 -3.20 -15.68 -10.37
CA LEU A 209 -2.84 -15.06 -9.10
C LEU A 209 -1.83 -15.88 -8.28
N TYR A 210 -1.57 -17.14 -8.66
CA TYR A 210 -0.66 -18.02 -7.92
C TYR A 210 0.78 -17.50 -7.95
N GLY A 211 1.35 -17.25 -6.77
CA GLY A 211 2.73 -16.83 -6.58
C GLY A 211 3.70 -17.97 -6.27
N SER A 212 3.19 -19.16 -5.94
CA SER A 212 3.95 -20.36 -5.62
C SER A 212 3.74 -21.44 -6.70
N THR A 213 4.70 -22.36 -6.81
CA THR A 213 4.54 -23.59 -7.61
C THR A 213 3.78 -24.68 -6.87
N ASP A 214 3.58 -24.52 -5.55
CA ASP A 214 2.73 -25.41 -4.76
C ASP A 214 1.25 -25.07 -5.02
N GLU A 215 0.59 -25.92 -5.82
CA GLU A 215 -0.81 -25.75 -6.20
C GLU A 215 -1.76 -25.89 -5.00
N GLU A 216 -1.43 -26.75 -4.04
CA GLU A 216 -2.29 -27.01 -2.89
C GLU A 216 -2.27 -25.84 -1.92
N GLU A 217 -1.08 -25.29 -1.63
CA GLU A 217 -0.92 -24.06 -0.86
C GLU A 217 -1.69 -22.90 -1.51
N CYS A 218 -1.57 -22.75 -2.83
CA CYS A 218 -2.27 -21.71 -3.57
C CYS A 218 -3.79 -21.85 -3.52
N LYS A 219 -4.32 -23.09 -3.63
CA LYS A 219 -5.75 -23.38 -3.47
C LYS A 219 -6.25 -23.06 -2.08
N GLN A 220 -5.50 -23.44 -1.04
CA GLN A 220 -5.86 -23.16 0.35
C GLN A 220 -5.94 -21.65 0.61
N LYS A 221 -4.93 -20.89 0.16
CA LYS A 221 -4.97 -19.41 0.20
C LYS A 221 -6.20 -18.87 -0.52
N HIS A 222 -6.45 -19.35 -1.74
CA HIS A 222 -7.57 -18.89 -2.55
C HIS A 222 -8.92 -19.11 -1.86
N GLN A 223 -9.14 -20.32 -1.34
CA GLN A 223 -10.34 -20.65 -0.61
C GLN A 223 -10.51 -19.81 0.65
N ALA A 224 -9.43 -19.52 1.39
CA ALA A 224 -9.48 -18.69 2.58
C ALA A 224 -9.93 -17.25 2.24
N ILE A 225 -9.31 -16.63 1.24
CA ILE A 225 -9.64 -15.25 0.82
C ILE A 225 -11.06 -15.18 0.23
N VAL A 226 -11.46 -16.13 -0.62
CA VAL A 226 -12.83 -16.18 -1.15
C VAL A 226 -13.86 -16.38 -0.04
N SER A 227 -13.57 -17.24 0.93
CA SER A 227 -14.47 -17.49 2.06
C SER A 227 -14.64 -16.25 2.94
N LEU A 228 -13.59 -15.45 3.10
CA LEU A 228 -13.64 -14.17 3.80
C LEU A 228 -14.70 -13.25 3.17
N PHE A 229 -14.63 -13.00 1.85
CA PHE A 229 -15.59 -12.15 1.16
C PHE A 229 -16.99 -12.77 1.06
N ARG A 230 -17.09 -14.11 1.01
CA ARG A 230 -18.38 -14.82 0.88
C ARG A 230 -19.33 -14.51 2.03
N LYS A 231 -18.81 -14.29 3.25
CA LYS A 231 -19.58 -13.85 4.44
C LYS A 231 -20.43 -12.59 4.16
N TYR A 232 -19.99 -11.73 3.24
CA TYR A 232 -20.59 -10.43 2.95
C TYR A 232 -21.54 -10.43 1.74
N THR A 233 -21.66 -11.55 1.03
CA THR A 233 -22.53 -11.67 -0.15
C THR A 233 -24.03 -11.75 0.20
N THR A 234 -24.36 -11.95 1.47
CA THR A 234 -25.73 -12.12 1.98
C THR A 234 -26.08 -11.15 3.09
N LYS A 235 -25.19 -10.21 3.45
CA LYS A 235 -25.50 -9.18 4.45
C LYS A 235 -26.73 -8.41 3.98
N LYS A 236 -27.84 -8.57 4.71
CA LYS A 236 -29.02 -7.72 4.53
C LYS A 236 -28.59 -6.31 4.90
N GLN A 237 -28.76 -5.36 3.99
CA GLN A 237 -28.60 -3.94 4.33
C GLN A 237 -29.49 -3.66 5.55
N PRO A 238 -28.98 -3.04 6.62
CA PRO A 238 -29.85 -2.50 7.65
C PRO A 238 -30.73 -1.47 6.96
N ILE A 239 -32.05 -1.72 6.96
CA ILE A 239 -33.03 -0.75 6.50
C ILE A 239 -32.98 0.39 7.51
N ILE A 240 -32.25 1.45 7.16
CA ILE A 240 -32.34 2.72 7.88
C ILE A 240 -33.71 3.29 7.52
N ASN A 241 -34.71 3.02 8.36
CA ASN A 241 -35.96 3.76 8.31
C ASN A 241 -35.64 5.21 8.62
N LYS A 242 -35.81 6.07 7.61
CA LYS A 242 -35.77 7.53 7.74
C LYS A 242 -36.83 8.05 8.69
#